data_AF-G1PZN0-F1
#
_entry.id   AF-G1PZN0-F1
#
_cell.length_a   1.000
_cell.length_b   1.000
_cell.length_c   1.000
_cell.angle_alpha   90.00
_cell.angle_beta   90.00
_cell.angle_gamma   90.00
#
_symmetry.space_group_name_H-M   'P 1'
#
loop_
_entity.id
_entity.type
_entity.pdbx_description
1 polymer ?
#
loop_
_entity_poly.entity_id
_entity_poly.type
_entity_poly.pdbx_seq_one_letter_code
_entity_poly.pdbx_strand_id
1 'polypeptide(L)'
;LLTGRGSRAASLAGWTLERAALPRGMGTWLRVCFWVGLGVSVPGEGGGPGAGTFACLTNNILRIDCHWSAPELGQGPSPWLLFTSNLAPDTKHRCVFRGSACTVVLPPEEVIAPSDNFTITLHRHISGKEQVSLVDPQYLPRRHVKLDPPSDLQSNVSSDSCVLTWGVSLGLEPLASLLSYELAFKRQEEAWEQGSHVGVTWLILEAVELDPGSTYEARLRVQMANLEDAMAEEERYEGPWSEWSRPVSFLSHQRPGRLVSPLRQPDSTFVAMSIFLLLTSLTYLLFKLSPR
;
A
#
# COMPACT_ATOMS: atom_id res chain seq x y z
N LEU A 1 42.14 35.30 -13.64
CA LEU A 1 41.43 35.11 -14.93
C LEU A 1 41.07 33.64 -15.04
N LEU A 2 39.82 33.38 -15.44
CA LEU A 2 39.09 32.10 -15.54
C LEU A 2 38.37 31.61 -14.27
N THR A 3 37.07 31.92 -14.31
CA THR A 3 35.94 31.47 -13.52
C THR A 3 35.58 30.01 -13.83
N GLY A 4 35.04 29.30 -12.83
CA GLY A 4 34.51 27.94 -13.00
C GLY A 4 33.56 27.57 -11.87
N ARG A 5 32.31 28.02 -11.98
CA ARG A 5 31.19 27.71 -11.08
C ARG A 5 30.77 26.25 -11.30
N GLY A 6 31.03 25.38 -10.33
CA GLY A 6 30.61 23.98 -10.37
C GLY A 6 29.39 23.73 -9.49
N SER A 7 28.20 23.86 -10.06
CA SER A 7 26.98 23.26 -9.53
C SER A 7 27.00 21.76 -9.88
N ARG A 8 26.80 20.86 -8.92
CA ARG A 8 26.43 19.47 -9.19
C ARG A 8 25.33 19.04 -8.25
N ALA A 9 24.13 19.01 -8.82
CA ALA A 9 23.03 18.18 -8.38
C ALA A 9 23.51 16.73 -8.25
N ALA A 10 23.28 16.12 -7.08
CA ALA A 10 23.43 14.69 -6.91
C ALA A 10 22.06 14.05 -7.20
N SER A 11 22.02 13.31 -8.30
CA SER A 11 20.92 12.47 -8.74
C SER A 11 20.69 11.32 -7.73
N LEU A 12 19.46 11.22 -7.21
CA LEU A 12 18.95 10.05 -6.51
C LEU A 12 18.63 8.96 -7.55
N ALA A 13 19.38 7.86 -7.51
CA ALA A 13 19.02 6.61 -8.18
C ALA A 13 19.70 5.44 -7.45
N GLY A 14 18.89 4.50 -6.96
CA GLY A 14 19.36 3.16 -6.57
C GLY A 14 18.77 2.67 -5.26
N TRP A 15 17.55 2.14 -5.30
CA TRP A 15 17.00 1.31 -4.22
C TRP A 15 17.68 -0.07 -4.26
N THR A 16 18.28 -0.50 -3.16
CA THR A 16 18.82 -1.86 -3.00
C THR A 16 18.14 -2.54 -1.84
N LEU A 17 17.15 -3.39 -2.14
CA LEU A 17 16.41 -4.21 -1.18
C LEU A 17 16.99 -5.63 -1.17
N GLU A 18 17.42 -6.11 0.00
CA GLU A 18 17.70 -7.54 0.20
C GLU A 18 16.39 -8.33 0.37
N ARG A 19 16.20 -9.35 -0.48
CA ARG A 19 15.08 -10.30 -0.39
C ARG A 19 15.52 -11.54 0.38
N ALA A 20 14.66 -12.05 1.26
CA ALA A 20 14.63 -13.46 1.59
C ALA A 20 13.49 -14.13 0.79
N ALA A 21 13.80 -14.66 -0.39
CA ALA A 21 12.93 -15.60 -1.10
C ALA A 21 13.78 -16.63 -1.86
N LEU A 22 13.43 -17.91 -1.73
CA LEU A 22 14.01 -19.06 -2.44
C LEU A 22 14.01 -18.84 -3.97
N PRO A 23 14.99 -19.40 -4.71
CA PRO A 23 15.38 -18.87 -6.01
C PRO A 23 14.48 -19.36 -7.15
N ARG A 24 14.05 -18.42 -8.01
CA ARG A 24 13.78 -18.74 -9.42
C ARG A 24 13.98 -17.51 -10.32
N GLY A 25 15.01 -17.60 -11.17
CA GLY A 25 15.11 -17.03 -12.52
C GLY A 25 14.91 -15.53 -12.74
N MET A 26 16.01 -14.80 -12.96
CA MET A 26 16.06 -13.41 -13.44
C MET A 26 15.40 -13.20 -14.81
N GLY A 27 14.73 -12.05 -14.96
CA GLY A 27 14.33 -11.48 -16.25
C GLY A 27 14.03 -9.98 -16.08
N THR A 28 14.99 -9.14 -16.45
CA THR A 28 15.01 -7.69 -16.32
C THR A 28 14.10 -6.99 -17.33
N TRP A 29 13.16 -6.12 -16.91
CA TRP A 29 12.67 -5.00 -17.74
C TRP A 29 12.19 -3.83 -16.87
N LEU A 30 12.88 -2.70 -16.96
CA LEU A 30 12.40 -1.37 -16.57
C LEU A 30 11.58 -0.80 -17.73
N ARG A 31 10.32 -0.40 -17.47
CA ARG A 31 9.65 0.64 -18.26
C ARG A 31 8.83 1.54 -17.34
N VAL A 32 9.24 2.81 -17.33
CA VAL A 32 8.44 3.93 -16.86
C VAL A 32 7.38 4.19 -17.93
N CYS A 33 6.10 4.14 -17.55
CA CYS A 33 5.02 4.66 -18.39
C CYS A 33 4.16 5.61 -17.55
N PHE A 34 4.28 6.89 -17.85
CA PHE A 34 3.26 7.88 -17.55
C PHE A 34 2.03 7.54 -18.40
N TRP A 35 0.93 7.12 -17.76
CA TRP A 35 -0.38 7.08 -18.39
C TRP A 35 -1.32 8.00 -17.63
N VAL A 36 -1.52 9.19 -18.18
CA VAL A 36 -2.71 10.00 -17.90
C VAL A 36 -3.84 9.35 -18.67
N GLY A 37 -4.53 8.40 -18.05
CA GLY A 37 -5.78 7.84 -18.54
C GLY A 37 -6.92 8.36 -17.67
N LEU A 38 -7.72 9.30 -18.20
CA LEU A 38 -9.06 9.52 -17.68
C LEU A 38 -9.85 8.22 -17.93
N GLY A 39 -9.94 7.38 -16.89
CA GLY A 39 -10.87 6.26 -16.86
C GLY A 39 -12.30 6.79 -16.72
N VAL A 40 -12.96 7.01 -17.85
CA VAL A 40 -14.41 7.16 -17.89
C VAL A 40 -14.99 5.77 -17.64
N SER A 41 -15.62 5.58 -16.48
CA SER A 41 -16.39 4.37 -16.18
C SER A 41 -17.51 4.25 -17.22
N VAL A 42 -17.50 3.17 -18.00
CA VAL A 42 -18.63 2.79 -18.86
C VAL A 42 -19.77 2.34 -17.94
N PRO A 43 -20.93 3.02 -17.93
CA PRO A 43 -22.09 2.52 -17.20
C PRO A 43 -22.63 1.31 -17.95
N GLY A 44 -22.80 0.18 -17.25
CA GLY A 44 -23.65 -0.91 -17.73
C GLY A 44 -25.07 -0.38 -17.89
N GLU A 45 -25.51 -0.22 -19.13
CA GLU A 45 -26.85 0.22 -19.48
C GLU A 45 -27.86 -0.89 -19.18
N GLY A 46 -28.39 -0.87 -17.95
CA GLY A 46 -29.37 -1.84 -17.47
C GLY A 46 -30.23 -1.30 -16.33
N GLY A 47 -30.54 0.00 -16.35
CA GLY A 47 -31.41 0.63 -15.35
C GLY A 47 -32.60 1.31 -16.02
N GLY A 48 -33.81 0.84 -15.74
CA GLY A 48 -35.02 1.59 -16.10
C GLY A 48 -34.93 3.03 -15.54
N PRO A 49 -35.38 4.04 -16.29
CA PRO A 49 -35.18 5.45 -15.93
C PRO A 49 -36.00 5.77 -14.67
N GLY A 50 -35.36 5.79 -13.51
CA GLY A 50 -35.98 6.28 -12.28
C GLY A 50 -35.46 5.70 -10.96
N ALA A 51 -34.67 4.62 -10.95
CA ALA A 51 -34.27 3.97 -9.70
C ALA A 51 -32.88 4.39 -9.16
N GLY A 52 -32.14 5.29 -9.80
CA GLY A 52 -30.77 5.65 -9.39
C GLY A 52 -29.74 4.54 -9.64
N THR A 53 -28.49 4.77 -9.23
CA THR A 53 -27.38 3.80 -9.38
C THR A 53 -27.11 3.07 -8.07
N PHE A 54 -26.81 1.77 -8.19
CA PHE A 54 -26.42 0.91 -7.08
C PHE A 54 -24.94 0.54 -7.21
N ALA A 55 -24.23 0.53 -6.08
CA ALA A 55 -22.86 0.06 -6.01
C ALA A 55 -22.74 -0.91 -4.83
N CYS A 56 -22.46 -2.19 -5.11
CA CYS A 56 -22.32 -3.23 -4.10
C CYS A 56 -20.89 -3.77 -4.11
N LEU A 57 -20.17 -3.60 -3.01
CA LEU A 57 -18.78 -4.02 -2.83
C LEU A 57 -18.68 -5.10 -1.76
N THR A 58 -17.83 -6.09 -1.98
CA THR A 58 -17.63 -7.21 -1.05
C THR A 58 -16.27 -7.15 -0.36
N ASN A 59 -16.20 -7.54 0.90
CA ASN A 59 -14.91 -7.76 1.57
C ASN A 59 -14.27 -9.11 1.21
N ASN A 60 -14.89 -9.87 0.31
CA ASN A 60 -14.46 -11.18 -0.17
C ASN A 60 -14.34 -12.26 0.93
N ILE A 61 -15.08 -12.08 2.03
CA ILE A 61 -15.18 -13.04 3.13
C ILE A 61 -16.64 -13.45 3.27
N LEU A 62 -17.48 -12.56 3.81
CA LEU A 62 -18.90 -12.81 4.12
C LEU A 62 -19.78 -11.57 3.95
N ARG A 63 -19.19 -10.38 3.71
CA ARG A 63 -19.91 -9.10 3.79
C ARG A 63 -19.99 -8.46 2.41
N ILE A 64 -21.19 -8.05 2.02
CA ILE A 64 -21.43 -7.20 0.84
C ILE A 64 -22.11 -5.91 1.31
N ASP A 65 -21.44 -4.80 1.05
CA ASP A 65 -21.86 -3.44 1.38
C ASP A 65 -22.39 -2.75 0.12
N CYS A 66 -23.66 -2.35 0.15
CA CYS A 66 -24.32 -1.69 -0.97
C CYS A 66 -24.66 -0.24 -0.66
N HIS A 67 -24.47 0.61 -1.67
CA HIS A 67 -24.84 2.01 -1.66
C HIS A 67 -25.81 2.31 -2.80
N TRP A 68 -26.83 3.13 -2.50
CA TRP A 68 -27.84 3.59 -3.43
C TRP A 68 -27.79 5.12 -3.56
N SER A 69 -27.51 5.63 -4.75
CA SER A 69 -27.22 7.05 -4.96
C SER A 69 -28.44 7.98 -4.87
N ALA A 70 -29.65 7.47 -5.09
CA ALA A 70 -30.87 8.28 -5.08
C ALA A 70 -31.98 7.56 -4.31
N PRO A 71 -31.85 7.41 -2.98
CA PRO A 71 -32.86 6.75 -2.19
C PRO A 71 -34.14 7.57 -2.15
N GLU A 72 -35.26 6.93 -2.48
CA GLU A 72 -36.57 7.56 -2.36
C GLU A 72 -36.93 7.69 -0.87
N LEU A 73 -37.04 8.95 -0.40
CA LEU A 73 -37.50 9.28 0.94
C LEU A 73 -39.04 9.19 0.99
N GLY A 74 -39.55 7.97 1.15
CA GLY A 74 -40.97 7.71 1.41
C GLY A 74 -41.26 7.50 2.90
N GLN A 75 -42.52 7.68 3.30
CA GLN A 75 -43.04 7.28 4.63
C GLN A 75 -43.38 5.77 4.73
N GLY A 76 -43.07 4.99 3.67
CA GLY A 76 -43.35 3.56 3.59
C GLY A 76 -42.25 2.67 4.19
N PRO A 77 -42.39 1.34 4.06
CA PRO A 77 -41.36 0.40 4.49
C PRO A 77 -40.05 0.65 3.75
N SER A 78 -38.92 0.49 4.46
CA SER A 78 -37.60 0.67 3.87
C SER A 78 -37.41 -0.29 2.68
N PRO A 79 -36.90 0.20 1.54
CA PRO A 79 -36.60 -0.66 0.40
C PRO A 79 -35.44 -1.61 0.74
N TRP A 80 -35.33 -2.70 -0.01
CA TRP A 80 -34.27 -3.68 0.19
C TRP A 80 -33.78 -4.26 -1.13
N LEU A 81 -32.53 -4.71 -1.13
CA LEU A 81 -32.01 -5.59 -2.17
C LEU A 81 -32.25 -7.04 -1.76
N LEU A 82 -32.53 -7.88 -2.74
CA LEU A 82 -32.59 -9.33 -2.60
C LEU A 82 -31.52 -9.94 -3.51
N PHE A 83 -30.56 -10.64 -2.89
CA PHE A 83 -29.53 -11.42 -3.56
C PHE A 83 -30.04 -12.85 -3.68
N THR A 84 -30.19 -13.36 -4.89
CA THR A 84 -30.58 -14.76 -5.14
C THR A 84 -29.42 -15.48 -5.80
N SER A 85 -28.93 -16.57 -5.20
CA SER A 85 -27.82 -17.34 -5.79
C SER A 85 -28.26 -18.00 -7.09
N ASN A 86 -27.47 -17.83 -8.16
CA ASN A 86 -27.74 -18.45 -9.46
C ASN A 86 -27.35 -19.94 -9.47
N LEU A 87 -26.52 -20.39 -8.51
CA LEU A 87 -26.14 -21.79 -8.33
C LEU A 87 -27.12 -22.55 -7.43
N ALA A 88 -27.70 -21.86 -6.44
CA ALA A 88 -28.69 -22.39 -5.50
C ALA A 88 -29.86 -21.39 -5.35
N PRO A 89 -30.87 -21.41 -6.23
CA PRO A 89 -31.94 -20.40 -6.26
C PRO A 89 -32.78 -20.27 -4.98
N ASP A 90 -32.76 -21.29 -4.13
CA ASP A 90 -33.41 -21.28 -2.82
C ASP A 90 -32.63 -20.44 -1.79
N THR A 91 -31.32 -20.22 -2.01
CA THR A 91 -30.46 -19.39 -1.17
C THR A 91 -30.65 -17.92 -1.54
N LYS A 92 -31.25 -17.17 -0.61
CA LYS A 92 -31.58 -15.75 -0.78
C LYS A 92 -31.15 -14.93 0.42
N HIS A 93 -30.55 -13.77 0.17
CA HIS A 93 -30.12 -12.85 1.22
C HIS A 93 -30.74 -11.47 1.03
N ARG A 94 -31.33 -10.95 2.11
CA ARG A 94 -32.04 -9.68 2.10
C ARG A 94 -31.19 -8.57 2.73
N CYS A 95 -31.04 -7.46 2.02
CA CYS A 95 -30.25 -6.30 2.44
C CYS A 95 -31.18 -5.08 2.54
N VAL A 96 -31.61 -4.72 3.74
CA VAL A 96 -32.58 -3.62 3.96
C VAL A 96 -31.84 -2.28 4.07
N PHE A 97 -32.24 -1.29 3.26
CA PHE A 97 -31.61 0.02 3.26
C PHE A 97 -31.94 0.82 4.53
N ARG A 98 -30.89 1.41 5.10
CA ARG A 98 -30.96 2.44 6.14
C ARG A 98 -30.36 3.71 5.56
N GLY A 99 -31.21 4.60 5.06
CA GLY A 99 -30.77 5.72 4.22
C GLY A 99 -30.31 5.21 2.86
N SER A 100 -29.08 5.55 2.46
CA SER A 100 -28.49 5.12 1.18
C SER A 100 -27.70 3.82 1.27
N ALA A 101 -27.52 3.22 2.45
CA ALA A 101 -26.65 2.07 2.63
C ALA A 101 -27.40 0.84 3.14
N CYS A 102 -26.99 -0.34 2.67
CA CYS A 102 -27.39 -1.61 3.26
C CYS A 102 -26.18 -2.56 3.26
N THR A 103 -26.12 -3.45 4.24
CA THR A 103 -25.08 -4.47 4.34
C THR A 103 -25.75 -5.83 4.49
N VAL A 104 -25.31 -6.80 3.71
CA VAL A 104 -25.64 -8.20 3.88
C VAL A 104 -24.43 -8.94 4.42
N VAL A 105 -24.67 -9.80 5.40
CA VAL A 105 -23.67 -10.70 5.98
C VAL A 105 -24.17 -12.12 5.72
N LEU A 106 -23.38 -12.89 4.98
CA LEU A 106 -23.66 -14.28 4.67
C LEU A 106 -23.42 -15.17 5.90
N PRO A 107 -24.11 -16.32 5.99
CA PRO A 107 -23.79 -17.33 7.00
C PRO A 107 -22.31 -17.75 6.91
N PRO A 108 -21.62 -18.01 8.03
CA PRO A 108 -20.21 -18.42 8.03
C PRO A 108 -19.90 -19.66 7.18
N GLU A 109 -20.90 -20.51 6.94
CA GLU A 109 -20.79 -21.71 6.13
C GLU A 109 -20.78 -21.42 4.62
N GLU A 110 -21.27 -20.26 4.20
CA GLU A 110 -21.46 -19.85 2.79
C GLU A 110 -20.40 -18.83 2.33
N VAL A 111 -19.17 -18.91 2.87
CA VAL A 111 -18.03 -18.03 2.51
C VAL A 111 -18.02 -17.70 1.02
N ILE A 112 -17.86 -16.41 0.69
CA ILE A 112 -17.91 -15.92 -0.69
C ILE A 112 -16.83 -16.62 -1.51
N ALA A 113 -17.25 -17.42 -2.48
CA ALA A 113 -16.39 -18.13 -3.40
C ALA A 113 -16.15 -17.31 -4.68
N PRO A 114 -15.01 -17.51 -5.38
CA PRO A 114 -14.74 -16.80 -6.64
C PRO A 114 -15.78 -17.08 -7.72
N SER A 115 -16.36 -18.28 -7.72
CA SER A 115 -17.38 -18.73 -8.66
C SER A 115 -18.80 -18.22 -8.35
N ASP A 116 -19.00 -17.55 -7.21
CA ASP A 116 -20.32 -17.10 -6.81
C ASP A 116 -20.91 -16.10 -7.81
N ASN A 117 -22.23 -16.20 -7.95
CA ASN A 117 -22.99 -15.44 -8.93
C ASN A 117 -24.40 -15.24 -8.39
N PHE A 118 -24.84 -13.98 -8.31
CA PHE A 118 -26.13 -13.60 -7.76
C PHE A 118 -26.95 -12.80 -8.75
N THR A 119 -28.26 -13.00 -8.72
CA THR A 119 -29.22 -12.03 -9.24
C THR A 119 -29.59 -11.05 -8.13
N ILE A 120 -29.42 -9.75 -8.36
CA ILE A 120 -29.81 -8.67 -7.45
C ILE A 120 -31.10 -8.02 -7.95
N THR A 121 -32.13 -8.01 -7.11
CA THR A 121 -33.37 -7.26 -7.35
C THR A 121 -33.60 -6.22 -6.26
N LEU A 122 -34.10 -5.06 -6.65
CA LEU A 122 -34.58 -4.02 -5.74
C LEU A 122 -36.08 -4.25 -5.49
N HIS A 123 -36.44 -4.30 -4.23
CA HIS A 123 -37.81 -4.37 -3.77
C HIS A 123 -38.16 -3.09 -3.01
N ARG A 124 -39.24 -2.45 -3.41
CA ARG A 124 -39.74 -1.22 -2.78
C ARG A 124 -41.25 -1.16 -2.84
N HIS A 125 -41.85 -0.36 -1.97
CA HIS A 125 -43.29 -0.13 -2.02
C HIS A 125 -43.59 1.23 -2.64
N ILE A 126 -44.35 1.22 -3.74
CA ILE A 126 -44.86 2.43 -4.39
C ILE A 126 -46.37 2.36 -4.36
N SER A 127 -47.00 3.40 -3.78
CA SER A 127 -48.45 3.48 -3.63
C SER A 127 -49.07 2.24 -2.95
N GLY A 128 -48.37 1.70 -1.94
CA GLY A 128 -48.82 0.54 -1.16
C GLY A 128 -48.67 -0.83 -1.85
N LYS A 129 -48.13 -0.87 -3.07
CA LYS A 129 -47.83 -2.13 -3.79
C LYS A 129 -46.34 -2.37 -3.83
N GLU A 130 -45.93 -3.62 -3.67
CA GLU A 130 -44.55 -4.02 -3.92
C GLU A 130 -44.24 -3.89 -5.42
N GLN A 131 -43.18 -3.16 -5.72
CA GLN A 131 -42.57 -3.11 -7.02
C GLN A 131 -41.18 -3.74 -6.92
N VAL A 132 -40.91 -4.64 -7.86
CA VAL A 132 -39.63 -5.32 -8.00
C VAL A 132 -38.98 -4.84 -9.30
N SER A 133 -37.72 -4.43 -9.24
CA SER A 133 -36.92 -4.09 -10.40
C SER A 133 -35.59 -4.85 -10.37
N LEU A 134 -35.18 -5.34 -11.53
CA LEU A 134 -33.86 -5.95 -11.70
C LEU A 134 -32.78 -4.88 -11.52
N VAL A 135 -31.75 -5.18 -10.73
CA VAL A 135 -30.55 -4.34 -10.55
C VAL A 135 -29.38 -4.93 -11.32
N ASP A 136 -29.11 -6.21 -11.11
CA ASP A 136 -28.04 -6.93 -11.79
C ASP A 136 -28.42 -8.41 -11.94
N PRO A 137 -28.55 -8.96 -13.16
CA PRO A 137 -28.87 -10.38 -13.35
C PRO A 137 -27.70 -11.33 -13.07
N GLN A 138 -26.47 -10.81 -13.00
CA GLN A 138 -25.27 -11.64 -13.00
C GLN A 138 -24.13 -10.99 -12.18
N TYR A 139 -24.46 -10.60 -10.95
CA TYR A 139 -23.51 -10.01 -10.02
C TYR A 139 -22.44 -11.03 -9.61
N LEU A 140 -21.18 -10.72 -9.92
CA LEU A 140 -20.02 -11.56 -9.59
C LEU A 140 -19.23 -10.90 -8.45
N PRO A 141 -19.30 -11.39 -7.20
CA PRO A 141 -18.64 -10.74 -6.06
C PRO A 141 -17.14 -10.46 -6.29
N ARG A 142 -16.44 -11.38 -6.96
CA ARG A 142 -15.01 -11.24 -7.29
C ARG A 142 -14.67 -9.99 -8.11
N ARG A 143 -15.62 -9.43 -8.87
CA ARG A 143 -15.42 -8.20 -9.66
C ARG A 143 -15.68 -6.91 -8.88
N HIS A 144 -16.12 -7.04 -7.63
CA HIS A 144 -16.54 -5.93 -6.79
C HIS A 144 -15.88 -5.98 -5.41
N VAL A 145 -14.63 -6.43 -5.35
CA VAL A 145 -13.90 -6.60 -4.09
C VAL A 145 -13.38 -5.26 -3.58
N LYS A 146 -13.86 -4.87 -2.39
CA LYS A 146 -13.26 -3.84 -1.54
C LYS A 146 -12.96 -4.47 -0.19
N LEU A 147 -11.70 -4.85 0.00
CA LEU A 147 -11.24 -5.48 1.23
C LEU A 147 -11.36 -4.52 2.43
N ASP A 148 -11.49 -5.11 3.62
CA ASP A 148 -11.35 -4.37 4.88
C ASP A 148 -9.91 -3.86 5.04
N PRO A 149 -9.69 -2.69 5.66
CA PRO A 149 -8.34 -2.17 5.90
C PRO A 149 -7.52 -3.14 6.77
N PRO A 150 -6.20 -3.27 6.54
CA PRO A 150 -5.34 -4.13 7.37
C PRO A 150 -5.43 -3.79 8.86
N SER A 151 -5.45 -4.83 9.70
CA SER A 151 -5.47 -4.70 11.16
C SER A 151 -4.09 -4.91 11.78
N ASP A 152 -3.96 -4.54 13.05
CA ASP A 152 -2.80 -4.87 13.89
C ASP A 152 -1.46 -4.41 13.33
N LEU A 153 -1.45 -3.24 12.66
CA LEU A 153 -0.22 -2.60 12.21
C LEU A 153 0.65 -2.21 13.41
N GLN A 154 1.83 -2.82 13.49
CA GLN A 154 2.81 -2.59 14.54
C GLN A 154 4.14 -2.17 13.93
N SER A 155 4.88 -1.34 14.67
CA SER A 155 6.23 -0.90 14.36
C SER A 155 7.22 -1.46 15.38
N ASN A 156 8.33 -2.00 14.88
CA ASN A 156 9.43 -2.49 15.70
C ASN A 156 10.71 -1.79 15.28
N VAL A 157 11.13 -0.82 16.10
CA VAL A 157 12.29 0.02 15.79
C VAL A 157 13.56 -0.59 16.38
N SER A 158 14.56 -0.78 15.52
CA SER A 158 15.92 -1.15 15.86
C SER A 158 16.89 0.00 15.57
N SER A 159 18.19 -0.18 15.82
CA SER A 159 19.21 0.83 15.50
C SER A 159 19.34 1.10 14.00
N ASP A 160 19.08 0.07 13.19
CA ASP A 160 19.43 0.05 11.76
C ASP A 160 18.19 0.09 10.86
N SER A 161 17.00 -0.18 11.41
CA SER A 161 15.74 -0.19 10.66
C SER A 161 14.51 -0.14 11.54
N CYS A 162 13.37 0.21 10.95
CA CYS A 162 12.03 0.02 11.50
C CYS A 162 11.31 -1.08 10.73
N VAL A 163 10.89 -2.14 11.42
CA VAL A 163 10.11 -3.23 10.83
C VAL A 163 8.62 -2.98 11.10
N LEU A 164 7.85 -2.86 10.03
CA LEU A 164 6.39 -2.80 10.07
C LEU A 164 5.82 -4.19 9.87
N THR A 165 4.84 -4.58 10.68
CA THR A 165 4.13 -5.87 10.59
C THR A 165 2.63 -5.65 10.73
N TRP A 166 1.82 -6.46 10.05
CA TRP A 166 0.35 -6.36 10.11
C TRP A 166 -0.32 -7.72 9.99
N GLY A 167 -1.57 -7.79 10.45
CA GLY A 167 -2.41 -8.99 10.39
C GLY A 167 -3.15 -9.14 9.05
N VAL A 168 -3.47 -10.40 8.71
CA VAL A 168 -4.38 -10.76 7.62
C VAL A 168 -5.59 -11.45 8.23
N SER A 169 -6.79 -11.05 7.81
CA SER A 169 -8.02 -11.73 8.25
C SER A 169 -7.98 -13.21 7.86
N LEU A 170 -8.35 -14.10 8.78
CA LEU A 170 -8.31 -15.56 8.56
C LEU A 170 -9.03 -16.00 7.27
N GLY A 171 -10.18 -15.38 6.95
CA GLY A 171 -10.92 -15.67 5.73
C GLY A 171 -10.18 -15.33 4.42
N LEU A 172 -9.12 -14.52 4.49
CA LEU A 172 -8.28 -14.12 3.35
C LEU A 172 -6.93 -14.84 3.32
N GLU A 173 -6.58 -15.66 4.33
CA GLU A 173 -5.32 -16.40 4.36
C GLU A 173 -5.05 -17.24 3.10
N PRO A 174 -6.04 -17.96 2.51
CA PRO A 174 -5.84 -18.71 1.27
C PRO A 174 -5.44 -17.82 0.08
N LEU A 175 -5.76 -16.53 0.15
CA LEU A 175 -5.51 -15.54 -0.89
C LEU A 175 -4.33 -14.62 -0.55
N ALA A 176 -3.58 -14.89 0.52
CA ALA A 176 -2.52 -13.98 1.01
C ALA A 176 -1.46 -13.64 -0.05
N SER A 177 -1.13 -14.57 -0.95
CA SER A 177 -0.20 -14.35 -2.06
C SER A 177 -0.75 -13.44 -3.17
N LEU A 178 -2.07 -13.26 -3.21
CA LEU A 178 -2.79 -12.39 -4.15
C LEU A 178 -3.13 -11.04 -3.54
N LEU A 179 -2.64 -10.72 -2.34
CA LEU A 179 -2.86 -9.42 -1.70
C LEU A 179 -1.74 -8.45 -2.05
N SER A 180 -2.12 -7.27 -2.55
CA SER A 180 -1.26 -6.13 -2.79
C SER A 180 -1.47 -5.10 -1.68
N TYR A 181 -0.39 -4.70 -1.03
CA TYR A 181 -0.37 -3.71 0.04
C TYR A 181 0.30 -2.44 -0.44
N GLU A 182 -0.29 -1.30 -0.11
CA GLU A 182 0.31 0.00 -0.30
C GLU A 182 0.61 0.62 1.06
N LEU A 183 1.90 0.89 1.28
CA LEU A 183 2.39 1.62 2.43
C LEU A 183 2.44 3.10 2.09
N ALA A 184 1.90 3.92 2.99
CA ALA A 184 2.20 5.34 3.03
C ALA A 184 2.84 5.68 4.37
N PHE A 185 3.96 6.40 4.35
CA PHE A 185 4.58 6.92 5.56
C PHE A 185 5.00 8.38 5.38
N LYS A 186 5.15 9.10 6.49
CA LYS A 186 5.61 10.49 6.49
C LYS A 186 6.33 10.80 7.79
N ARG A 187 7.21 11.80 7.75
CA ARG A 187 7.65 12.50 8.96
C ARG A 187 6.53 13.42 9.45
N GLN A 188 6.50 13.71 10.74
CA GLN A 188 5.56 14.69 11.29
C GLN A 188 5.69 16.03 10.53
N GLU A 189 4.56 16.60 10.12
CA GLU A 189 4.47 17.86 9.33
C GLU A 189 4.93 17.78 7.86
N GLU A 190 5.23 16.59 7.34
CA GLU A 190 5.60 16.39 5.93
C GLU A 190 4.51 15.76 5.06
N ALA A 191 4.79 15.70 3.75
CA ALA A 191 3.97 15.00 2.77
C ALA A 191 4.11 13.47 2.90
N TRP A 192 3.10 12.74 2.45
CA TRP A 192 3.12 11.28 2.42
C TRP A 192 4.02 10.75 1.29
N GLU A 193 4.94 9.86 1.65
CA GLU A 193 5.68 8.99 0.74
C GLU A 193 4.93 7.67 0.60
N GLN A 194 5.00 7.02 -0.57
CA GLN A 194 4.18 5.85 -0.92
C GLN A 194 5.00 4.75 -1.61
N GLY A 195 4.70 3.49 -1.30
CA GLY A 195 5.29 2.30 -1.90
C GLY A 195 4.31 1.12 -1.93
N SER A 196 4.44 0.23 -2.91
CA SER A 196 3.55 -0.94 -3.08
C SER A 196 4.33 -2.27 -3.01
N HIS A 197 3.73 -3.26 -2.35
CA HIS A 197 4.33 -4.56 -2.06
C HIS A 197 3.28 -5.66 -2.14
N VAL A 198 3.60 -6.78 -2.80
CA VAL A 198 2.65 -7.88 -3.04
C VAL A 198 3.05 -9.12 -2.24
N GLY A 199 2.07 -9.77 -1.61
CA GLY A 199 2.25 -11.09 -0.98
C GLY A 199 3.08 -11.10 0.31
N VAL A 200 3.22 -9.96 0.98
CA VAL A 200 3.99 -9.81 2.23
C VAL A 200 3.11 -9.29 3.36
N THR A 201 3.47 -9.61 4.60
CA THR A 201 2.81 -9.11 5.83
C THR A 201 3.76 -8.30 6.71
N TRP A 202 4.91 -7.94 6.15
CA TRP A 202 5.93 -7.14 6.81
C TRP A 202 6.73 -6.31 5.80
N LEU A 203 7.35 -5.23 6.29
CA LEU A 203 8.21 -4.34 5.52
C LEU A 203 9.30 -3.74 6.41
N ILE A 204 10.48 -3.48 5.83
CA ILE A 204 11.60 -2.85 6.53
C ILE A 204 11.81 -1.45 5.96
N LEU A 205 11.78 -0.44 6.82
CA LEU A 205 12.23 0.92 6.53
C LEU A 205 13.65 1.07 7.08
N GLU A 206 14.64 1.26 6.21
CA GLU A 206 16.03 1.34 6.63
C GLU A 206 16.32 2.67 7.35
N ALA A 207 17.18 2.65 8.37
CA ALA A 207 17.56 3.87 9.11
C ALA A 207 18.36 4.88 8.27
N VAL A 208 18.74 4.54 7.04
CA VAL A 208 19.31 5.47 6.05
C VAL A 208 18.22 6.33 5.39
N GLU A 209 17.00 5.80 5.28
CA GLU A 209 15.83 6.46 4.69
C GLU A 209 15.13 7.36 5.72
N LEU A 210 15.43 7.18 7.00
CA LEU A 210 14.80 7.90 8.11
C LEU A 210 15.75 8.93 8.72
N ASP A 211 15.23 10.13 8.97
CA ASP A 211 15.94 11.17 9.69
C ASP A 211 16.05 10.80 11.17
N PRO A 212 17.26 10.78 11.76
CA PRO A 212 17.46 10.35 13.14
C PRO A 212 16.68 11.19 14.16
N GLY A 213 16.01 10.55 15.10
CA GLY A 213 15.26 11.21 16.18
C GLY A 213 13.96 11.89 15.74
N SER A 214 13.49 11.63 14.52
CA SER A 214 12.23 12.15 14.01
C SER A 214 11.07 11.18 14.25
N THR A 215 9.88 11.73 14.47
CA THR A 215 8.67 10.92 14.59
C THR A 215 8.05 10.72 13.22
N TYR A 216 7.76 9.46 12.88
CA TYR A 216 7.11 9.06 11.64
C TYR A 216 5.71 8.50 11.92
N GLU A 217 4.84 8.64 10.92
CA GLU A 217 3.54 7.98 10.85
C GLU A 217 3.52 7.07 9.63
N ALA A 218 3.05 5.83 9.80
CA ALA A 218 2.87 4.86 8.72
C ALA A 218 1.45 4.30 8.73
N ARG A 219 0.88 4.06 7.54
CA ARG A 219 -0.44 3.45 7.34
C ARG A 219 -0.45 2.59 6.09
N LEU A 220 -1.34 1.60 6.06
CA LEU A 220 -1.43 0.63 4.98
C LEU A 220 -2.83 0.62 4.38
N ARG A 221 -2.94 0.23 3.13
CA ARG A 221 -4.19 -0.22 2.52
C ARG A 221 -3.92 -1.44 1.65
N VAL A 222 -4.96 -2.22 1.36
CA VAL A 222 -4.84 -3.49 0.66
C VAL A 222 -5.82 -3.56 -0.51
N GLN A 223 -5.43 -4.26 -1.56
CA GLN A 223 -6.24 -4.58 -2.74
C GLN A 223 -5.90 -6.00 -3.21
N MET A 224 -6.80 -6.64 -3.95
CA MET A 224 -6.43 -7.82 -4.72
C MET A 224 -5.39 -7.43 -5.79
N ALA A 225 -4.33 -8.21 -5.91
CA ALA A 225 -3.28 -7.99 -6.87
C ALA A 225 -3.81 -8.20 -8.30
N ASN A 226 -3.53 -7.24 -9.18
CA ASN A 226 -3.85 -7.36 -10.59
C ASN A 226 -2.75 -8.20 -11.29
N LEU A 227 -2.99 -9.52 -11.39
CA LEU A 227 -2.12 -10.46 -12.11
C LEU A 227 -2.56 -10.55 -13.57
N GLU A 228 -2.25 -9.51 -14.34
CA GLU A 228 -2.68 -9.34 -15.74
C GLU A 228 -2.27 -10.52 -16.64
N ASP A 229 -1.15 -11.19 -16.36
CA ASP A 229 -0.54 -12.19 -17.25
C ASP A 229 -0.65 -13.66 -16.79
N ALA A 230 -1.25 -13.96 -15.63
CA ALA A 230 -1.17 -15.31 -15.03
C ALA A 230 -2.52 -16.02 -14.83
N MET A 231 -3.64 -15.30 -14.87
CA MET A 231 -4.96 -15.86 -14.54
C MET A 231 -5.92 -15.72 -15.71
N ALA A 232 -6.74 -16.76 -15.93
CA ALA A 232 -7.84 -16.70 -16.88
C ALA A 232 -8.75 -15.51 -16.52
N GLU A 233 -9.33 -14.86 -17.54
CA GLU A 233 -10.25 -13.73 -17.35
C GLU A 233 -11.34 -14.08 -16.32
N GLU A 234 -11.84 -15.33 -16.31
CA GLU A 234 -12.86 -15.77 -15.38
C GLU A 234 -12.44 -15.75 -13.90
N GLU A 235 -11.15 -15.79 -13.58
CA GLU A 235 -10.62 -15.90 -12.21
C GLU A 235 -10.07 -14.57 -11.66
N ARG A 236 -10.14 -13.49 -12.44
CA ARG A 236 -9.61 -12.19 -12.03
C ARG A 236 -10.48 -11.51 -10.98
N TYR A 237 -9.81 -10.90 -10.02
CA TYR A 237 -10.42 -10.05 -9.01
C TYR A 237 -10.34 -8.59 -9.44
N GLU A 238 -11.41 -7.86 -9.19
CA GLU A 238 -11.48 -6.42 -9.45
C GLU A 238 -12.09 -5.68 -8.27
N GLY A 239 -11.74 -4.41 -8.16
CA GLY A 239 -12.34 -3.48 -7.22
C GLY A 239 -11.32 -2.48 -6.68
N PRO A 240 -11.77 -1.50 -5.89
CA PRO A 240 -10.91 -0.43 -5.40
C PRO A 240 -9.99 -0.90 -4.26
N TRP A 241 -9.00 -0.08 -3.95
CA TRP A 241 -8.24 -0.19 -2.70
C TRP A 241 -9.18 -0.11 -1.47
N SER A 242 -8.79 -0.81 -0.41
CA SER A 242 -9.39 -0.62 0.91
C SER A 242 -9.25 0.83 1.39
N GLU A 243 -9.99 1.17 2.44
CA GLU A 243 -9.65 2.34 3.23
C GLU A 243 -8.23 2.19 3.84
N TRP A 244 -7.65 3.30 4.27
CA TRP A 244 -6.40 3.26 5.01
C TRP A 244 -6.61 2.66 6.40
N SER A 245 -5.62 1.88 6.86
CA SER A 245 -5.52 1.41 8.23
C SER A 245 -5.37 2.58 9.20
N ARG A 246 -5.58 2.29 10.49
CA ARG A 246 -5.16 3.22 11.54
C ARG A 246 -3.63 3.42 11.44
N PRO A 247 -3.14 4.67 11.51
CA PRO A 247 -1.72 4.91 11.43
C PRO A 247 -1.01 4.44 12.71
N VAL A 248 0.22 3.97 12.55
CA VAL A 248 1.15 3.73 13.66
C VAL A 248 2.20 4.82 13.66
N SER A 249 2.51 5.34 14.85
CA SER A 249 3.61 6.29 15.03
C SER A 249 4.83 5.59 15.58
N PHE A 250 6.02 5.95 15.09
CA PHE A 250 7.28 5.43 15.62
C PHE A 250 8.36 6.51 15.60
N LEU A 251 9.25 6.44 16.58
CA LEU A 251 10.41 7.32 16.66
C LEU A 251 11.58 6.64 15.96
N SER A 252 12.17 7.29 14.95
CA SER A 252 13.38 6.77 14.32
C SER A 252 14.53 6.76 15.32
N HIS A 253 15.43 5.78 15.20
CA HIS A 253 16.56 5.67 16.11
C HIS A 253 17.42 6.93 16.08
N GLN A 254 17.69 7.49 17.25
CA GLN A 254 18.70 8.53 17.39
C GLN A 254 20.07 7.89 17.23
N ARG A 255 20.72 8.11 16.09
CA ARG A 255 22.16 7.85 16.02
C ARG A 255 22.81 8.65 17.14
N PRO A 256 23.65 8.04 18.00
CA PRO A 256 24.48 8.80 18.92
C PRO A 256 25.16 9.89 18.09
N GLY A 257 24.79 11.15 18.33
CA GLY A 257 25.31 12.27 17.57
C GLY A 257 26.81 12.09 17.49
N ARG A 258 27.38 12.11 16.28
CA ARG A 258 28.79 11.85 16.01
C ARG A 258 29.58 12.44 17.15
N LEU A 259 29.97 11.62 18.12
CA LEU A 259 30.87 12.04 19.16
C LEU A 259 32.10 12.34 18.34
N VAL A 260 32.35 13.63 18.15
CA VAL A 260 33.68 14.09 17.78
C VAL A 260 34.51 13.56 18.93
N SER A 261 35.04 12.35 18.75
CA SER A 261 36.07 11.82 19.61
C SER A 261 37.14 12.92 19.61
N PRO A 262 37.45 13.56 20.74
CA PRO A 262 38.49 14.57 20.78
C PRO A 262 39.83 13.85 20.78
N LEU A 263 40.10 12.98 19.80
CA LEU A 263 41.39 12.35 19.65
C LEU A 263 41.58 11.73 18.26
N ARG A 264 41.91 12.59 17.31
CA ARG A 264 43.13 12.39 16.52
C ARG A 264 43.60 13.75 16.01
N GLN A 265 44.23 14.50 16.92
CA GLN A 265 45.21 15.49 16.51
C GLN A 265 46.17 14.77 15.55
N PRO A 266 46.37 15.24 14.30
CA PRO A 266 47.38 14.65 13.45
C PRO A 266 48.70 14.80 14.18
N ASP A 267 49.34 13.67 14.47
CA ASP A 267 50.57 13.53 15.24
C ASP A 267 51.63 14.55 14.80
N SER A 268 51.64 15.71 15.49
CA SER A 268 52.58 16.81 15.32
C SER A 268 54.04 16.35 15.49
N THR A 269 54.22 15.24 16.20
CA THR A 269 55.49 14.52 16.38
C THR A 269 56.06 13.97 15.07
N PHE A 270 55.28 13.37 14.16
CA PHE A 270 55.84 12.86 12.90
C PHE A 270 56.27 13.99 11.95
N VAL A 271 55.53 15.10 11.94
CA VAL A 271 55.89 16.30 11.16
C VAL A 271 57.15 16.94 11.73
N ALA A 272 57.24 17.10 13.06
CA ALA A 272 58.43 17.63 13.73
C ALA A 272 59.66 16.75 13.49
N MET A 273 59.55 15.43 13.64
CA MET A 273 60.66 14.49 13.42
C MET A 273 61.13 14.52 11.96
N SER A 274 60.22 14.64 11.00
CA SER A 274 60.58 14.76 9.58
C SER A 274 61.33 16.07 9.29
N ILE A 275 60.91 17.19 9.89
CA ILE A 275 61.60 18.48 9.76
C ILE A 275 62.99 18.43 10.40
N PHE A 276 63.13 17.85 11.60
CA PHE A 276 64.42 17.68 12.26
C PHE A 276 65.39 16.82 11.43
N LEU A 277 64.92 15.69 10.89
CA LEU A 277 65.74 14.83 10.04
C LEU A 277 66.17 15.55 8.75
N LEU A 278 65.27 16.32 8.12
CA LEU A 278 65.61 17.11 6.94
C LEU A 278 66.67 18.20 7.24
N LEU A 279 66.52 18.90 8.36
CA LEU A 279 67.48 19.92 8.79
C LEU A 279 68.85 19.32 9.09
N THR A 280 68.90 18.20 9.81
CA THR A 280 70.18 17.51 10.10
C THR A 280 70.85 16.98 8.83
N SER A 281 70.09 16.37 7.92
CA SER A 281 70.61 15.91 6.62
C SER A 281 71.12 17.06 5.76
N LEU A 282 70.43 18.21 5.75
CA LEU A 282 70.84 19.40 5.01
C LEU A 282 72.13 19.98 5.59
N THR A 283 72.24 20.07 6.92
CA THR A 283 73.49 20.53 7.56
C THR A 283 74.66 19.59 7.27
N TYR A 284 74.42 18.27 7.25
CA TYR A 284 75.46 17.30 6.92
C TYR A 284 75.92 17.43 5.46
N LEU A 285 75.00 17.61 4.53
CA LEU A 285 75.32 17.85 3.12
C LEU A 285 76.09 19.15 2.91
N LEU A 286 75.70 20.24 3.58
CA LEU A 286 76.42 21.52 3.51
C LEU A 286 77.84 21.42 4.08
N PHE A 287 78.04 20.67 5.17
CA PHE A 287 79.37 20.38 5.71
C PHE A 287 80.20 19.48 4.79
N LYS A 288 79.57 18.54 4.07
CA LYS A 288 80.28 17.63 3.16
C LYS A 288 80.60 18.27 1.80
N LEU A 289 79.84 19.28 1.40
CA LEU A 289 80.00 20.02 0.14
C LEU A 289 80.78 21.33 0.29
N SER A 290 81.11 21.76 1.51
CA SER A 290 82.08 22.83 1.75
C SER A 290 83.51 22.26 1.69
N PRO A 291 84.30 22.52 0.64
CA PRO A 291 85.72 22.22 0.68
C PRO A 291 86.37 23.12 1.75
N ARG A 292 87.29 22.55 2.54
CA ARG A 292 88.22 23.34 3.35
C ARG A 292 89.16 24.12 2.45
#